data_AF-A0A131Z9P3-F1
#
_entry.id   AF-A0A131Z9P3-F1
#
_cell.length_a   1.000
_cell.length_b   1.000
_cell.length_c   1.000
_cell.angle_alpha   90.00
_cell.angle_beta   90.00
_cell.angle_gamma   90.00
#
_symmetry.space_group_name_H-M   'P 1'
#
loop_
_entity.id
_entity.type
_entity.pdbx_description
1 polymer ?
#
loop_
_entity_poly.entity_id
_entity_poly.type
_entity_poly.pdbx_seq_one_letter_code
_entity_poly.pdbx_strand_id
1 'polypeptide(L)'
;QTGRCLNGRLREHHCNVGGVAGGFLAVHCGRCGCVPLFDTCRVLSRSGGRLAREMVEAGEIERLGGMCVGVPSIALTGREFVFLGVCHDAWWCCCCFCAADVLMVCPVGGVEIAGMDC
;
A
#
# COMPACT_ATOMS: atom_id res chain seq x y z
N GLN A 1 -10.12 -7.46 -4.24
CA GLN A 1 -10.05 -8.53 -3.19
C GLN A 1 -11.31 -9.45 -3.12
N THR A 2 -11.18 -10.78 -3.17
CA THR A 2 -12.30 -11.75 -3.22
C THR A 2 -12.98 -11.99 -1.86
N GLY A 3 -14.19 -12.55 -1.84
CA GLY A 3 -15.04 -12.73 -0.64
C GLY A 3 -14.59 -13.80 0.37
N ARG A 4 -13.28 -14.12 0.44
CA ARG A 4 -12.74 -15.09 1.41
C ARG A 4 -12.49 -14.45 2.78
N CYS A 5 -12.45 -15.28 3.83
CA CYS A 5 -12.16 -14.86 5.19
C CYS A 5 -10.75 -14.26 5.30
N LEU A 6 -10.63 -13.07 5.91
CA LEU A 6 -9.38 -12.35 6.13
C LEU A 6 -8.36 -13.18 6.93
N ASN A 7 -8.80 -13.84 8.00
CA ASN A 7 -7.93 -14.66 8.84
C ASN A 7 -7.31 -15.84 8.06
N GLY A 8 -8.07 -16.44 7.14
CA GLY A 8 -7.55 -17.48 6.26
C GLY A 8 -6.41 -16.96 5.39
N ARG A 9 -6.55 -15.76 4.83
CA ARG A 9 -5.52 -15.15 3.98
C ARG A 9 -4.27 -14.74 4.77
N LEU A 10 -4.44 -14.18 5.98
CA LEU A 10 -3.29 -13.86 6.83
C LEU A 10 -2.50 -15.12 7.17
N ARG A 11 -3.20 -16.23 7.45
CA ARG A 11 -2.57 -17.54 7.69
C ARG A 11 -1.83 -18.06 6.44
N GLU A 12 -2.42 -17.95 5.25
CA GLU A 12 -1.75 -18.29 3.99
C GLU A 12 -0.48 -17.47 3.80
N HIS A 13 -0.53 -16.15 4.01
CA HIS A 13 0.65 -15.28 3.91
C HIS A 13 1.72 -15.64 4.95
N HIS A 14 1.34 -15.93 6.19
CA HIS A 14 2.26 -16.37 7.23
C HIS A 14 2.96 -17.70 6.84
N CYS A 15 2.20 -18.68 6.33
CA CYS A 15 2.75 -19.94 5.85
C CYS A 15 3.68 -19.75 4.64
N ASN A 16 3.37 -18.83 3.72
CA ASN A 16 4.20 -18.55 2.55
C ASN A 16 5.51 -17.84 2.90
N VAL A 17 5.50 -16.96 3.91
CA VAL A 17 6.73 -16.31 4.39
C VAL A 17 7.63 -17.28 5.14
N GLY A 18 7.05 -18.17 5.97
CA GLY A 18 7.81 -19.15 6.74
C GLY A 18 8.13 -20.46 6.00
N GLY A 19 7.60 -20.66 4.80
CA GLY A 19 7.65 -21.92 4.06
C GLY A 19 8.39 -21.82 2.72
N VAL A 20 8.38 -22.94 1.97
CA VAL A 20 8.98 -23.04 0.61
C VAL A 20 8.13 -22.33 -0.46
N ALA A 21 6.85 -22.10 -0.18
CA ALA A 21 5.90 -21.49 -1.11
C ALA A 21 6.11 -19.98 -1.20
N GLY A 22 6.89 -19.55 -2.18
CA GLY A 22 7.17 -18.13 -2.42
C GLY A 22 5.93 -17.31 -2.80
N GLY A 23 5.96 -16.03 -2.41
CA GLY A 23 5.03 -14.99 -2.84
C GLY A 23 5.72 -13.62 -2.75
N PHE A 24 5.11 -12.57 -3.30
CA PHE A 24 5.71 -11.22 -3.34
C PHE A 24 6.20 -10.73 -1.96
N LEU A 25 5.40 -10.97 -0.91
CA LEU A 25 5.77 -10.63 0.46
C LEU A 25 7.01 -11.41 0.94
N ALA A 26 7.07 -12.72 0.69
CA ALA A 26 8.23 -13.54 1.07
C ALA A 26 9.50 -13.11 0.32
N VAL A 27 9.39 -12.82 -0.98
CA VAL A 27 10.52 -12.31 -1.79
C VAL A 27 11.01 -10.96 -1.29
N HIS A 28 10.08 -10.05 -0.95
CA HIS A 28 10.44 -8.76 -0.38
C HIS A 28 11.13 -8.90 0.98
N CYS A 29 10.57 -9.68 1.90
CA CYS A 29 11.16 -9.94 3.22
C CYS A 29 12.56 -10.57 3.11
N GLY A 30 12.77 -11.51 2.18
CA GLY A 30 14.09 -12.09 1.93
C GLY A 30 15.13 -11.10 1.38
N ARG A 31 14.70 -10.11 0.59
CA ARG A 31 15.59 -9.06 0.03
C ARG A 31 15.85 -7.91 0.99
N CYS A 32 14.81 -7.47 1.71
CA CYS A 32 14.85 -6.31 2.59
C CYS A 32 15.31 -6.67 4.02
N GLY A 33 15.09 -7.91 4.46
CA GLY A 33 15.31 -8.35 5.84
C GLY A 33 14.17 -7.95 6.79
N CYS A 34 13.08 -7.37 6.28
CA CYS A 34 11.93 -6.99 7.07
C CYS A 34 11.09 -8.22 7.50
N VAL A 35 10.51 -8.15 8.69
CA VAL A 35 9.65 -9.20 9.25
C VAL A 35 8.19 -8.72 9.18
N PRO A 36 7.28 -9.49 8.56
CA PRO A 36 5.88 -9.10 8.47
C PRO A 36 5.19 -9.23 9.84
N LEU A 37 4.41 -8.22 10.22
CA LEU A 37 3.69 -8.17 11.48
C LEU A 37 2.21 -8.54 11.28
N PHE A 38 1.93 -9.85 11.26
CA PHE A 38 0.56 -10.35 11.04
C PHE A 38 -0.40 -10.05 12.20
N ASP A 39 0.11 -10.01 13.44
CA ASP A 39 -0.72 -9.78 14.64
C ASP A 39 -1.21 -8.33 14.75
N THR A 40 -0.53 -7.38 14.11
CA THR A 40 -0.88 -5.96 14.12
C THR A 40 -1.58 -5.51 12.84
N CYS A 41 -1.98 -6.44 11.97
CA CYS A 41 -2.69 -6.10 10.74
C CYS A 41 -4.07 -5.49 11.05
N ARG A 42 -4.36 -4.33 10.44
CA ARG A 42 -5.66 -3.65 10.55
C ARG A 42 -6.43 -3.70 9.24
N VAL A 43 -7.75 -3.79 9.33
CA VAL A 43 -8.64 -3.67 8.16
C VAL A 43 -8.78 -2.20 7.80
N LEU A 44 -8.32 -1.80 6.61
CA LEU A 44 -8.37 -0.41 6.16
C LEU A 44 -9.80 0.04 5.80
N SER A 45 -10.59 -0.84 5.19
CA SER A 45 -11.98 -0.55 4.83
C SER A 45 -12.82 -1.82 4.74
N ARG A 46 -14.14 -1.67 4.91
CA ARG A 46 -15.13 -2.75 4.71
C ARG A 46 -16.20 -2.24 3.76
N SER A 47 -16.41 -2.94 2.65
CA SER A 47 -17.50 -2.68 1.72
C SER A 47 -18.07 -3.98 1.17
N GLY A 48 -19.39 -4.04 1.00
CA GLY A 48 -20.06 -5.17 0.36
C GLY A 48 -19.79 -5.24 -1.15
N GLY A 49 -19.47 -4.10 -1.77
CA GLY A 49 -19.13 -4.01 -3.19
C GLY A 49 -17.71 -4.50 -3.47
N ARG A 50 -17.55 -5.39 -4.46
CA ARG A 50 -16.22 -5.79 -4.94
C ARG A 50 -15.44 -4.59 -5.49
N LEU A 51 -16.06 -3.85 -6.41
CA LEU A 51 -15.42 -2.70 -7.05
C LEU A 51 -14.99 -1.64 -6.03
N ALA A 52 -15.86 -1.30 -5.07
CA ALA A 52 -15.53 -0.34 -4.01
C ALA A 52 -14.31 -0.78 -3.19
N ARG A 53 -14.19 -2.07 -2.86
CA ARG A 53 -13.00 -2.59 -2.17
C ARG A 53 -11.75 -2.51 -3.03
N GLU A 54 -11.87 -2.79 -4.33
CA GLU A 54 -10.76 -2.72 -5.28
C GLU A 54 -10.32 -1.25 -5.53
N MET A 55 -11.24 -0.30 -5.52
CA MET A 55 -10.94 1.14 -5.58
C MET A 55 -10.19 1.61 -4.33
N VAL A 56 -10.64 1.21 -3.14
CA VAL A 56 -9.93 1.55 -1.90
C VAL A 56 -8.55 0.86 -1.85
N GLU A 57 -8.45 -0.39 -2.29
CA GLU A 57 -7.18 -1.12 -2.41
C GLU A 57 -6.21 -0.36 -3.32
N ALA A 58 -6.65 0.05 -4.51
CA ALA A 58 -5.82 0.82 -5.44
C ALA A 58 -5.41 2.19 -4.86
N GLY A 59 -6.35 2.92 -4.26
CA GLY A 59 -6.07 4.23 -3.65
C GLY A 59 -5.08 4.15 -2.49
N GLU A 60 -5.18 3.14 -1.62
CA GLU A 60 -4.24 2.96 -0.51
C GLU A 60 -2.86 2.50 -0.97
N ILE A 61 -2.77 1.65 -1.99
CA ILE A 61 -1.49 1.25 -2.57
C ILE A 61 -0.80 2.47 -3.18
N GLU A 62 -1.53 3.28 -3.95
CA GLU A 62 -1.02 4.51 -4.56
C GLU A 62 -0.58 5.50 -3.48
N ARG A 63 -1.41 5.73 -2.45
CA ARG A 63 -1.11 6.65 -1.33
C ARG A 63 0.15 6.25 -0.56
N LEU A 64 0.41 4.95 -0.41
CA LEU A 64 1.59 4.44 0.28
C LEU A 64 2.82 4.37 -0.64
N GLY A 65 2.63 4.34 -1.96
CA GLY A 65 3.71 4.29 -2.95
C GLY A 65 4.71 3.17 -2.66
N GLY A 66 6.01 3.51 -2.62
CA GLY A 66 7.10 2.57 -2.36
C GLY A 66 7.07 1.88 -0.98
N MET A 67 6.21 2.34 -0.06
CA MET A 67 6.00 1.70 1.23
C MET A 67 5.06 0.48 1.16
N CYS A 68 4.34 0.31 0.05
CA CYS A 68 3.46 -0.82 -0.17
C CYS A 68 4.09 -1.83 -1.12
N VAL A 69 4.10 -3.10 -0.73
CA VAL A 69 4.52 -4.22 -1.59
C VAL A 69 3.36 -4.78 -2.43
N GLY A 70 2.16 -4.21 -2.27
CA GLY A 70 0.95 -4.64 -2.95
C GLY A 70 0.90 -4.15 -4.39
N VAL A 71 0.23 -4.92 -5.25
CA VAL A 71 -0.13 -4.52 -6.61
C VAL A 71 -1.64 -4.34 -6.66
N PRO A 72 -2.16 -3.22 -7.20
CA PRO A 72 -3.58 -2.96 -7.18
C PRO A 72 -4.34 -3.93 -8.07
N SER A 73 -5.51 -4.39 -7.59
CA SER A 73 -6.40 -5.29 -8.35
C SER A 73 -7.02 -4.63 -9.59
N ILE A 74 -7.08 -3.29 -9.63
CA ILE A 74 -7.59 -2.49 -10.74
C ILE A 74 -6.63 -1.33 -11.02
N ALA A 75 -6.54 -0.92 -12.28
CA ALA A 75 -5.84 0.30 -12.65
C ALA A 75 -6.82 1.48 -12.59
N LEU A 76 -6.47 2.50 -11.80
CA LEU A 76 -7.19 3.77 -11.77
C LEU A 76 -6.40 4.82 -12.56
N THR A 77 -7.12 5.77 -13.13
CA THR A 77 -6.55 6.94 -13.78
C THR A 77 -6.19 8.01 -12.74
N GLY A 78 -5.30 8.94 -13.09
CA GLY A 78 -4.94 10.05 -12.19
C GLY A 78 -6.14 10.87 -11.71
N ARG A 79 -7.17 11.04 -12.55
CA ARG A 79 -8.40 11.75 -12.16
C ARG A 79 -9.22 10.99 -11.11
N GLU A 80 -9.23 9.66 -11.18
CA GLU A 80 -9.91 8.82 -10.20
C GLU A 80 -9.17 8.84 -8.86
N PHE A 81 -7.84 8.86 -8.88
CA PHE A 81 -7.05 9.06 -7.66
C PHE A 81 -7.32 10.43 -7.02
N VAL A 82 -7.35 11.50 -7.81
CA VAL A 82 -7.72 12.84 -7.32
C VAL A 82 -9.13 12.84 -6.72
N PHE A 83 -10.10 12.18 -7.35
CA PHE A 83 -11.46 12.03 -6.81
C PHE A 83 -11.47 11.30 -5.45
N LEU A 84 -10.60 10.29 -5.29
CA LEU A 84 -10.43 9.57 -4.03
C LEU A 84 -9.60 10.34 -2.99
N GLY A 85 -9.10 11.54 -3.31
CA GLY A 85 -8.24 12.33 -2.43
C GLY A 85 -6.81 11.80 -2.33
N VAL A 86 -6.37 10.97 -3.28
CA VAL A 86 -5.00 10.46 -3.36
C VAL A 86 -4.18 11.41 -4.24
N CYS A 87 -3.22 12.10 -3.62
CA CYS A 87 -2.33 13.03 -4.31
C CYS A 87 -1.02 12.32 -4.66
N HIS A 88 -0.74 12.18 -5.97
CA HIS A 88 0.52 11.63 -6.47
C HIS A 88 1.62 12.67 -6.36
N ASP A 89 2.37 12.64 -5.26
CA ASP A 89 3.54 13.46 -4.95
C ASP A 89 3.30 14.99 -4.97
N ALA A 90 4.08 15.70 -4.16
CA ALA A 90 3.97 17.13 -3.91
C ALA A 90 4.22 18.05 -5.13
N TRP A 91 4.21 17.54 -6.36
CA TRP A 91 4.53 18.32 -7.57
C TRP A 91 3.35 19.14 -8.11
N TRP A 92 2.11 18.89 -7.68
CA TRP A 92 0.94 19.63 -8.18
C TRP A 92 0.04 20.31 -7.15
N CYS A 93 0.47 20.43 -5.90
CA CYS A 93 -0.31 21.12 -4.88
C CYS A 93 0.46 22.25 -4.19
N CYS A 94 0.45 23.43 -4.83
CA CYS A 94 0.65 24.71 -4.13
C CYS A 94 -0.52 25.06 -3.20
N CYS A 95 -1.61 24.28 -3.20
CA CYS A 95 -2.83 24.60 -2.46
C CYS A 95 -3.46 23.32 -1.89
N CYS A 96 -3.14 22.92 -0.65
CA CYS A 96 -4.12 22.46 0.35
C CYS A 96 -3.46 21.74 1.55
N PHE A 97 -3.44 22.46 2.68
CA PHE A 97 -3.69 21.99 4.05
C PHE A 97 -3.50 20.49 4.34
N CYS A 98 -2.34 20.12 4.87
CA CYS A 98 -2.04 18.81 5.43
C CYS A 98 -2.91 18.51 6.65
N ALA A 99 -3.73 17.45 6.60
CA ALA A 99 -4.19 16.76 7.80
C ALA A 99 -3.41 15.45 7.93
N ALA A 100 -2.58 15.40 8.97
CA ALA A 100 -1.82 14.24 9.36
C ALA A 100 -2.75 13.16 9.91
N ASP A 101 -2.53 11.89 9.54
CA ASP A 101 -2.71 10.78 10.46
C ASP A 101 -1.87 9.56 10.06
N VAL A 102 -1.28 8.96 11.07
CA VAL A 102 -0.09 8.09 11.08
C VAL A 102 -0.43 6.62 10.75
N LEU A 103 0.44 5.91 10.01
CA LEU A 103 1.18 4.73 10.52
C LEU A 103 2.13 4.08 9.48
N MET A 104 3.26 3.60 10.01
CA MET A 104 4.41 2.90 9.40
C MET A 104 5.44 3.80 8.69
N VAL A 105 6.33 4.35 9.51
CA VAL A 105 7.59 4.97 9.09
C VAL A 105 8.60 3.86 8.79
N CYS A 106 9.03 3.71 7.53
CA CYS A 106 10.38 3.23 7.24
C CYS A 106 11.27 4.47 7.20
N PRO A 107 12.42 4.48 7.88
CA PRO A 107 13.42 5.49 7.62
C PRO A 107 14.01 5.18 6.25
N VAL A 108 13.50 5.80 5.19
CA VAL A 108 14.27 5.88 3.95
C VAL A 108 15.42 6.82 4.22
N GLY A 109 16.59 6.21 4.44
CA GLY A 109 17.88 6.91 4.39
C GLY A 109 17.97 7.71 3.10
N GLY A 110 18.61 8.87 3.21
CA GLY A 110 18.61 9.94 2.22
C GLY A 110 18.73 9.48 0.77
N VAL A 111 17.72 9.82 -0.01
CA VAL A 111 17.91 10.07 -1.43
C VAL A 111 17.86 11.59 -1.57
N GLU A 112 19.05 12.17 -1.75
CA GLU A 112 19.18 13.55 -2.20
C GLU A 112 18.46 13.67 -3.54
N ILE A 113 17.35 14.40 -3.55
CA ILE A 113 16.70 14.79 -4.81
C ILE A 113 17.54 15.96 -5.33
N ALA A 114 18.59 15.63 -6.08
CA ALA A 114 19.33 16.59 -6.87
C ALA A 114 18.37 17.32 -7.82
N GLY A 115 18.59 18.63 -7.92
CA GLY A 115 17.65 19.59 -8.49
C GLY A 115 17.20 19.29 -9.91
N MET A 116 16.00 19.76 -10.20
CA MET A 116 15.55 20.04 -11.56
C MET A 116 14.80 21.36 -11.53
N ASP A 117 15.33 22.31 -12.29
CA ASP A 117 14.84 23.67 -12.47
C ASP A 117 13.45 23.73 -13.13
N CYS A 118 12.82 24.90 -12.92
CA CYS A 118 11.43 25.30 -13.11
C CYS A 118 10.66 24.77 -14.34
#